data_AF-A0A8H4IY50-F1
#
_entry.id   AF-A0A8H4IY50-F1
#
_cell.length_a   1.000
_cell.length_b   1.000
_cell.length_c   1.000
_cell.angle_alpha   90.00
_cell.angle_beta   90.00
_cell.angle_gamma   90.00
#
_symmetry.space_group_name_H-M   'P 1'
#
loop_
_entity.id
_entity.type
_entity.pdbx_description
1 polymer ?
#
loop_
_entity_poly.entity_id
_entity_poly.type
_entity_poly.pdbx_seq_one_letter_code
_entity_poly.pdbx_strand_id
1 'polypeptide(L)'
;MPSSNSNSGSGSSSGSGGYSYKGSGTNSQGNHYCARDYGSSASNQNSYHYSNSDGSYYYSNPNGSTYYNDGQGSSSYSRNGGK
;
A
#
# COMPACT_ATOMS: atom_id res chain seq x y z
N MET A 1 -7.45 31.72 12.33
CA MET A 1 -7.21 30.28 12.16
C MET A 1 -6.59 30.09 10.78
N PRO A 2 -5.26 29.96 10.64
CA PRO A 2 -4.69 29.69 9.32
C PRO A 2 -4.91 28.23 8.96
N SER A 3 -5.56 28.04 7.81
CA SER A 3 -5.71 26.79 7.07
C SER A 3 -4.34 26.29 6.63
N SER A 4 -3.86 25.20 7.23
CA SER A 4 -2.75 24.44 6.68
C SER A 4 -3.27 23.56 5.56
N ASN A 5 -3.30 24.16 4.37
CA ASN A 5 -3.37 23.48 3.09
C ASN A 5 -2.11 22.62 2.91
N SER A 6 -2.08 21.45 3.55
CA SER A 6 -1.06 20.44 3.35
C SER A 6 -1.38 19.71 2.05
N ASN A 7 -1.11 20.39 0.93
CA ASN A 7 -0.85 19.74 -0.35
C ASN A 7 0.46 18.94 -0.22
N SER A 8 0.41 17.80 0.47
CA SER A 8 1.51 16.85 0.47
C SER A 8 1.44 16.05 -0.84
N GLY A 9 1.77 16.73 -1.93
CA GLY A 9 2.29 16.09 -3.14
C GLY A 9 3.63 15.46 -2.79
N SER A 10 3.61 14.39 -2.01
CA SER A 10 4.77 13.58 -1.70
C SER A 10 5.10 12.76 -2.96
N GLY A 11 5.70 13.43 -3.94
CA GLY A 11 6.41 12.81 -5.04
C GLY A 11 7.66 12.12 -4.51
N SER A 12 7.48 11.08 -3.68
CA SER A 12 8.54 10.17 -3.29
C SER A 12 8.73 9.18 -4.43
N SER A 13 9.32 9.65 -5.52
CA SER A 13 9.92 8.78 -6.53
C SER A 13 11.20 8.17 -5.95
N SER A 14 11.05 7.30 -4.94
CA SER A 14 12.09 6.37 -4.54
C SER A 14 11.84 5.05 -5.28
N GLY A 15 12.26 5.03 -6.54
CA GLY A 15 12.44 3.79 -7.29
C GLY A 15 13.50 2.96 -6.59
N SER A 16 13.08 2.04 -5.72
CA SER A 16 13.99 1.08 -5.06
C SER A 16 13.36 -0.30 -4.80
N GLY A 17 12.21 -0.59 -5.40
CA GLY A 17 11.73 -1.95 -5.54
C GLY A 17 11.42 -2.16 -7.01
N GLY A 18 11.75 -3.33 -7.56
CA GLY A 18 11.49 -3.69 -8.96
C GLY A 18 10.01 -3.81 -9.29
N TYR A 19 9.24 -2.76 -9.04
CA TYR A 19 7.82 -2.63 -9.33
C TYR A 19 7.52 -1.27 -9.95
N SER A 20 6.53 -1.24 -10.82
CA SER A 20 5.93 -0.03 -11.37
C SER A 20 4.66 0.31 -10.61
N TYR A 21 4.36 1.60 -10.45
CA TYR A 21 3.08 2.04 -9.88
C TYR A 21 2.00 1.95 -10.95
N LYS A 22 0.98 1.12 -10.72
CA LYS A 22 -0.18 0.98 -11.64
C LYS A 22 -1.17 2.12 -11.45
N GLY A 23 -1.25 2.62 -10.23
CA GLY A 23 -2.15 3.70 -9.86
C GLY A 23 -2.14 3.89 -8.35
N SER A 24 -2.46 5.09 -7.91
CA SER A 24 -2.69 5.40 -6.52
C SER A 24 -3.84 6.39 -6.40
N GLY A 25 -4.41 6.48 -5.21
CA GLY A 25 -5.49 7.40 -4.92
C GLY A 25 -5.68 7.58 -3.42
N THR A 26 -6.28 8.70 -3.06
CA THR A 26 -6.65 9.00 -1.68
C THR A 26 -8.13 9.32 -1.66
N ASN A 27 -8.90 8.67 -0.79
CA ASN A 27 -10.32 8.96 -0.65
C ASN A 27 -10.55 10.15 0.30
N SER A 28 -11.77 10.68 0.35
CA SER A 28 -12.12 11.84 1.20
C SER A 28 -11.96 11.59 2.71
N GLN A 29 -11.83 10.32 3.14
CA GLN A 29 -11.58 9.94 4.52
C GLN A 29 -10.08 9.88 4.87
N GLY A 30 -9.21 10.19 3.90
CA GLY A 30 -7.76 10.16 4.05
C GLY A 30 -7.13 8.78 3.85
N ASN A 31 -7.90 7.76 3.42
CA ASN A 31 -7.35 6.45 3.13
C ASN A 31 -6.63 6.48 1.78
N HIS A 32 -5.43 5.95 1.73
CA HIS A 32 -4.57 5.92 0.56
C HIS A 32 -4.44 4.49 0.02
N TYR A 33 -4.70 4.33 -1.27
CA TYR A 33 -4.47 3.10 -2.01
C TYR A 33 -3.35 3.29 -3.03
N CYS A 34 -2.50 2.29 -3.18
CA CYS A 34 -1.37 2.30 -4.11
C CYS A 34 -1.18 0.90 -4.71
N ALA A 35 -1.58 0.74 -5.97
CA ALA A 35 -1.38 -0.46 -6.75
C ALA A 35 0.04 -0.52 -7.32
N ARG A 36 0.66 -1.70 -7.24
CA ARG A 36 2.04 -1.97 -7.62
C ARG A 36 2.09 -3.17 -8.56
N ASP A 37 2.92 -3.09 -9.58
CA ASP A 37 3.13 -4.13 -10.58
C ASP A 37 4.59 -4.55 -10.55
N TYR A 38 4.84 -5.74 -10.03
CA TYR A 38 6.17 -6.35 -9.94
C TYR A 38 6.53 -7.15 -11.22
N GLY A 39 5.71 -7.03 -12.27
CA GLY A 39 5.87 -7.71 -13.55
C GLY A 39 5.24 -9.11 -13.59
N SER A 40 5.21 -9.70 -14.78
CA SER A 40 4.61 -11.02 -15.06
C SER A 40 5.25 -12.17 -14.27
N SER A 41 6.45 -11.99 -13.74
CA SER A 41 7.16 -12.98 -12.92
C SER A 41 6.69 -13.03 -11.46
N ALA A 42 5.86 -12.07 -11.02
CA ALA A 42 5.32 -12.07 -9.67
C ALA A 42 4.18 -13.10 -9.53
N SER A 43 4.22 -13.89 -8.45
CA SER A 43 3.15 -14.83 -8.10
C SER A 43 1.80 -14.12 -7.88
N ASN A 44 1.85 -12.85 -7.48
CA ASN A 44 0.69 -12.00 -7.28
C ASN A 44 0.79 -10.72 -8.13
N GLN A 45 0.00 -10.70 -9.20
CA GLN A 45 -0.14 -9.57 -10.12
C GLN A 45 -0.93 -8.40 -9.50
N ASN A 46 -1.63 -8.63 -8.40
CA ASN A 46 -2.43 -7.64 -7.69
C ASN A 46 -1.73 -7.23 -6.40
N SER A 47 -0.47 -6.81 -6.51
CA SER A 47 0.27 -6.27 -5.38
C SER A 47 -0.21 -4.84 -5.11
N TYR A 48 -0.47 -4.50 -3.85
CA TYR A 48 -0.93 -3.17 -3.48
C TYR A 48 -0.63 -2.86 -2.03
N HIS A 49 -0.65 -1.57 -1.73
CA HIS A 49 -0.58 -1.04 -0.38
C HIS A 49 -1.82 -0.19 -0.13
N TYR A 50 -2.48 -0.42 1.00
CA TYR A 50 -3.63 0.34 1.43
C TYR A 50 -3.37 0.85 2.85
N SER A 51 -3.50 2.14 3.06
CA SER A 51 -3.32 2.78 4.36
C SER A 51 -4.59 3.51 4.72
N ASN A 52 -5.07 3.31 5.94
CA ASN A 52 -6.22 4.00 6.47
C ASN A 52 -5.78 5.17 7.34
N SER A 53 -6.66 6.15 7.49
CA SER A 53 -6.40 7.32 8.34
C SER A 53 -6.37 7.00 9.83
N ASP A 54 -6.91 5.85 10.25
CA ASP A 54 -6.82 5.32 11.62
C ASP A 54 -5.45 4.70 11.94
N GLY A 55 -4.52 4.69 10.99
CA GLY A 55 -3.18 4.12 11.13
C GLY A 55 -3.11 2.64 10.78
N SER A 56 -4.24 1.97 10.53
CA SER A 56 -4.25 0.60 10.03
C SER A 56 -3.76 0.58 8.57
N TYR A 57 -3.10 -0.50 8.17
CA TYR A 57 -2.63 -0.65 6.80
C TYR A 57 -2.56 -2.11 6.35
N TYR A 58 -2.59 -2.30 5.05
CA TYR A 58 -2.60 -3.59 4.40
C TYR A 58 -1.63 -3.62 3.22
N TYR A 59 -0.85 -4.69 3.14
CA TYR A 59 0.05 -5.00 2.05
C TYR A 59 -0.37 -6.32 1.40
N SER A 60 -0.53 -6.28 0.08
CA SER A 60 -0.57 -7.44 -0.80
C SER A 60 0.78 -7.52 -1.51
N ASN A 61 1.55 -8.55 -1.20
CA ASN A 61 2.94 -8.70 -1.67
C ASN A 61 2.99 -9.53 -2.96
N PRO A 62 4.02 -9.32 -3.80
CA PRO A 62 4.18 -10.04 -5.07
C PRO A 62 4.41 -11.55 -4.91
N ASN A 63 4.86 -11.99 -3.73
CA ASN A 63 5.00 -13.40 -3.40
C ASN A 63 3.66 -14.05 -2.97
N GLY A 64 2.54 -13.33 -3.06
CA GLY A 64 1.21 -13.78 -2.63
C GLY A 64 0.98 -13.75 -1.12
N SER A 65 1.97 -13.35 -0.33
CA SER A 65 1.74 -13.09 1.09
C SER A 65 1.02 -11.76 1.29
N THR A 66 0.31 -11.65 2.40
CA THR A 66 -0.38 -10.42 2.78
C THR A 66 -0.01 -10.06 4.21
N TYR A 67 0.11 -8.77 4.48
CA TYR A 67 0.37 -8.26 5.80
C TYR A 67 -0.67 -7.21 6.15
N TYR A 68 -1.31 -7.37 7.30
CA TYR A 68 -2.31 -6.44 7.81
C TYR A 68 -1.86 -5.93 9.18
N ASN A 69 -1.99 -4.63 9.41
CA ASN A 69 -1.76 -3.99 10.69
C ASN A 69 -3.05 -3.25 11.08
N ASP A 70 -3.49 -3.41 12.31
CA ASP A 70 -4.74 -2.82 12.80
C ASP A 70 -4.60 -1.37 13.28
N GLY A 71 -3.40 -0.79 13.26
CA GLY A 71 -3.10 0.54 13.78
C GLY A 71 -3.11 0.63 15.31
N GLN A 72 -3.42 -0.47 16.01
CA GLN A 72 -3.58 -0.55 17.47
C GLN A 72 -2.45 -1.34 18.14
N GLY A 73 -1.50 -1.84 17.34
CA GLY A 73 -0.32 -2.58 17.80
C GLY A 73 -0.37 -4.07 17.46
N SER A 74 -1.44 -4.56 16.82
CA SER A 74 -1.50 -5.92 16.30
C SER A 74 -1.19 -5.94 14.81
N SER A 75 -0.59 -7.03 14.37
CA SER A 75 -0.46 -7.31 12.94
C SER A 75 -0.66 -8.78 12.64
N SER A 76 -1.19 -9.05 11.46
CA SER A 76 -1.43 -10.38 10.96
C SER A 76 -0.68 -10.54 9.64
N TYR A 77 0.14 -11.59 9.58
CA TYR A 77 0.85 -11.96 8.38
C TYR A 77 0.30 -13.29 7.86
N SER A 78 -0.12 -13.30 6.61
CA SER A 78 -0.65 -14.49 5.94
C SER A 78 0.24 -14.88 4.77
N ARG A 79 0.70 -16.14 4.75
CA ARG A 79 1.42 -16.74 3.62
C ARG A 79 0.47 -17.44 2.65
N ASN A 80 -0.68 -16.85 2.34
CA ASN A 80 -1.63 -17.45 1.40
C ASN A 80 -1.16 -17.47 -0.09
N GLY A 81 0.14 -17.24 -0.35
CA GLY A 81 0.76 -17.39 -1.67
C GLY A 81 1.25 -18.80 -2.02
N GLY A 82 1.05 -19.78 -1.14
CA GLY A 82 1.35 -21.19 -1.40
C GLY A 82 0.07 -21.99 -1.64
N LYS A 83 -0.20 -22.34 -2.89
CA LYS A 83 -1.05 -23.49 -3.23
C LYS A 83 -0.16 -24.65 -3.64
#